data_AF-A0AA43I067-F1
#
_entry.id   AF-A0AA43I067-F1
#
_cell.length_a   1.000
_cell.length_b   1.000
_cell.length_c   1.000
_cell.angle_alpha   90.00
_cell.angle_beta   90.00
_cell.angle_gamma   90.00
#
_symmetry.space_group_name_H-M   'P 1'
#
loop_
_entity.id
_entity.type
_entity.pdbx_description
1 polymer ?
#
loop_
_entity_poly.entity_id
_entity_poly.type
_entity_poly.pdbx_seq_one_letter_code
_entity_poly.pdbx_strand_id
1 'polypeptide(L)'
;MRTILYPYIFLLAIAFASCESMDFDDPSTLTNEEAATKIKTFSYSLTTSSVQTTFNTTTSAAGVHFSLLADQTTNTNGNGSWWDYAKEPRVRIVNNSAARGYAATLTPFYNNFYQANLDATKVIDLIENQNIKAYDDAGNDRTTDCLIGAYYAKGVSQGYLGVIYDRGIIVDNTSVKEAAFPDSYKDLIANGIALIDKSIALAEASSDFNFDFLIETPIDKEQFVRLANSIAARILSSQARDKAEAQALGENHWKRVLAYAEKGLTSDFLISTVPGGYYNALVDRLVYLYSGGAYLPVDIKVAYLADNTGNYPNYYPAAPTILGPVETDDKRFHEYFEYTTNFGILLEARGRGLFSNYKRKRWANNSNNLNVPGAINPYFLTEELRLLRAESKFCLKDYTGAAAELNAPDASRKAKGLLPDVAATEDALRKALHYEYAVEIDGAGGAFVPFTFMRRNDLLIGGTPTEYPIPQKQLELIRADLYSFGGIEHAGETGIYGELATARDNGWKPSE
;
A
#
# COMPACT_ATOMS: atom_id res chain seq x y z
N MET A 1 -59.41 -21.51 -50.41
CA MET A 1 -58.33 -20.50 -50.27
C MET A 1 -57.23 -21.11 -49.40
N ARG A 2 -56.02 -21.26 -49.95
CA ARG A 2 -54.68 -20.96 -49.36
C ARG A 2 -54.51 -21.07 -47.83
N THR A 3 -53.51 -21.71 -47.21
CA THR A 3 -52.28 -22.43 -47.63
C THR A 3 -51.73 -23.15 -46.37
N ILE A 4 -51.46 -24.45 -46.50
CA ILE A 4 -50.34 -25.29 -46.01
C ILE A 4 -49.24 -24.63 -45.12
N LEU A 5 -48.88 -25.23 -43.95
CA LEU A 5 -47.63 -25.97 -43.64
C LEU A 5 -47.34 -26.09 -42.11
N TYR A 6 -47.24 -27.33 -41.61
CA TYR A 6 -46.46 -27.75 -40.43
C TYR A 6 -44.95 -27.62 -40.70
N PRO A 7 -44.05 -27.54 -39.68
CA PRO A 7 -43.36 -28.75 -39.20
C PRO A 7 -42.96 -28.76 -37.68
N TYR A 8 -43.05 -29.92 -37.02
CA TYR A 8 -41.97 -30.76 -36.48
C TYR A 8 -41.21 -30.23 -35.23
N ILE A 9 -41.34 -30.92 -34.09
CA ILE A 9 -40.42 -31.94 -33.52
C ILE A 9 -39.52 -31.33 -32.45
N PHE A 10 -39.76 -31.81 -31.22
CA PHE A 10 -38.79 -32.33 -30.24
C PHE A 10 -37.46 -31.60 -30.01
N LEU A 11 -37.08 -31.53 -28.72
CA LEU A 11 -35.86 -31.04 -28.03
C LEU A 11 -36.28 -29.96 -27.02
N LEU A 12 -35.87 -29.92 -25.75
CA LEU A 12 -34.73 -30.54 -25.07
C LEU A 12 -35.00 -30.53 -23.55
N ALA A 13 -34.65 -31.61 -22.85
CA ALA A 13 -34.27 -31.57 -21.43
C ALA A 13 -32.74 -31.71 -21.35
N ILE A 14 -32.13 -31.30 -20.23
CA ILE A 14 -30.68 -31.30 -19.86
C ILE A 14 -30.06 -29.89 -20.06
N ALA A 15 -29.82 -29.06 -19.05
CA ALA A 15 -28.86 -29.06 -17.92
C ALA A 15 -27.52 -28.35 -18.21
N PHE A 16 -27.17 -27.43 -17.29
CA PHE A 16 -25.86 -26.85 -16.94
C PHE A 16 -25.05 -25.96 -17.93
N ALA A 17 -24.46 -24.93 -17.30
CA ALA A 17 -23.32 -24.09 -17.70
C ALA A 17 -23.57 -22.99 -18.76
N SER A 18 -23.57 -21.73 -18.31
CA SER A 18 -22.97 -20.64 -19.10
C SER A 18 -22.32 -19.61 -18.18
N CYS A 19 -20.99 -19.73 -18.09
CA CYS A 19 -20.06 -18.63 -17.90
C CYS A 19 -20.26 -17.55 -18.98
N GLU A 20 -19.82 -16.35 -18.63
CA GLU A 20 -19.40 -15.24 -19.50
C GLU A 20 -20.45 -14.59 -20.42
N SER A 21 -20.71 -13.30 -20.15
CA SER A 21 -20.22 -12.30 -21.09
C SER A 21 -19.92 -10.97 -20.37
N MET A 22 -18.69 -10.49 -20.50
CA MET A 22 -18.39 -9.06 -20.43
C MET A 22 -17.93 -8.67 -21.84
N ASP A 23 -18.87 -8.15 -22.61
CA ASP A 23 -18.61 -7.59 -23.94
C ASP A 23 -17.90 -6.25 -23.81
N PHE A 24 -16.76 -6.14 -24.48
CA PHE A 24 -16.38 -4.95 -25.25
C PHE A 24 -15.49 -5.44 -26.41
N ASP A 25 -16.06 -5.45 -27.62
CA ASP A 25 -15.46 -5.82 -28.92
C ASP A 25 -14.95 -7.27 -29.09
N ASP A 26 -15.70 -8.15 -29.77
CA ASP A 26 -15.34 -9.55 -30.10
C ASP A 26 -14.04 -9.66 -30.95
N PRO A 27 -12.94 -10.23 -30.40
CA PRO A 27 -11.70 -10.57 -31.09
C PRO A 27 -11.40 -12.08 -30.98
N SER A 28 -12.37 -12.96 -31.26
CA SER A 28 -12.28 -14.43 -31.14
C SER A 28 -11.19 -15.16 -31.96
N THR A 29 -10.09 -14.52 -32.37
CA THR A 29 -8.96 -15.18 -33.08
C THR A 29 -7.56 -14.73 -32.69
N LEU A 30 -7.35 -14.07 -31.54
CA LEU A 30 -5.99 -13.83 -31.04
C LEU A 30 -5.84 -14.28 -29.59
N THR A 31 -5.33 -15.49 -29.42
CA THR A 31 -4.71 -15.92 -28.16
C THR A 31 -3.52 -15.01 -27.80
N ASN A 32 -3.07 -15.00 -26.54
CA ASN A 32 -1.85 -14.26 -26.16
C ASN A 32 -0.62 -14.71 -26.97
N GLU A 33 -0.58 -15.98 -27.37
CA GLU A 33 0.47 -16.53 -28.24
C GLU A 33 0.39 -15.93 -29.66
N GLU A 34 -0.82 -15.80 -30.20
CA GLU A 34 -1.04 -15.11 -31.48
C GLU A 34 -0.83 -13.60 -31.39
N ALA A 35 -1.18 -12.97 -30.27
CA ALA A 35 -0.93 -11.55 -30.04
C ALA A 35 0.57 -11.25 -29.96
N ALA A 36 1.33 -12.07 -29.23
CA ALA A 36 2.78 -11.93 -29.11
C ALA A 36 3.51 -12.09 -30.46
N THR A 37 2.96 -12.90 -31.37
CA THR A 37 3.55 -13.09 -32.71
C THR A 37 3.08 -12.06 -33.73
N LYS A 38 1.84 -11.55 -33.62
CA LYS A 38 1.26 -10.62 -34.60
C LYS A 38 1.39 -9.14 -34.21
N ILE A 39 1.53 -8.82 -32.92
CA ILE A 39 1.64 -7.46 -32.40
C ILE A 39 3.06 -7.24 -31.88
N LYS A 40 3.87 -6.57 -32.70
CA LYS A 40 5.30 -6.34 -32.41
C LYS A 40 5.54 -5.62 -31.07
N THR A 41 4.60 -4.79 -30.63
CA THR A 41 4.69 -3.98 -29.41
C THR A 41 4.03 -4.60 -28.19
N PHE A 42 3.53 -5.84 -28.29
CA PHE A 42 2.74 -6.46 -27.23
C PHE A 42 3.45 -6.51 -25.87
N SER A 43 4.68 -7.03 -25.82
CA SER A 43 5.47 -7.10 -24.58
C SER A 43 5.80 -5.72 -24.00
N TYR A 44 6.03 -4.73 -24.87
CA TYR A 44 6.28 -3.34 -24.44
C TYR A 44 5.04 -2.73 -23.80
N SER A 45 3.86 -2.91 -24.42
CA SER A 45 2.58 -2.44 -23.89
C SER A 45 2.21 -3.12 -22.56
N LEU A 46 2.40 -4.44 -22.45
CA LEU A 46 2.18 -5.17 -21.18
C LEU A 46 3.15 -4.72 -20.09
N THR A 47 4.43 -4.49 -20.42
CA THR A 47 5.39 -3.96 -19.43
C THR A 47 4.99 -2.57 -18.97
N THR A 48 4.65 -1.69 -19.92
CA THR A 48 4.21 -0.33 -19.63
C THR A 48 2.99 -0.33 -18.69
N SER A 49 1.98 -1.14 -19.03
CA SER A 49 0.76 -1.26 -18.23
C SER A 49 1.02 -1.85 -16.83
N SER A 50 1.83 -2.90 -16.72
CA SER A 50 2.15 -3.53 -15.42
C SER A 50 2.97 -2.60 -14.51
N VAL A 51 3.95 -1.87 -15.06
CA VAL A 51 4.72 -0.85 -14.31
C VAL A 51 3.79 0.28 -13.85
N GLN A 52 3.01 0.89 -14.74
CA GLN A 52 2.08 1.96 -14.37
C GLN A 52 1.05 1.50 -13.33
N THR A 53 0.49 0.30 -13.50
CA THR A 53 -0.44 -0.30 -12.54
C THR A 53 0.21 -0.49 -11.17
N THR A 54 1.45 -0.97 -11.14
CA THR A 54 2.23 -1.12 -9.89
C THR A 54 2.40 0.22 -9.19
N PHE A 55 2.92 1.23 -9.88
CA PHE A 55 3.12 2.57 -9.33
C PHE A 55 1.81 3.15 -8.77
N ASN A 56 0.75 3.17 -9.58
CA ASN A 56 -0.56 3.69 -9.18
C ASN A 56 -1.15 2.93 -7.98
N THR A 57 -0.95 1.61 -7.92
CA THR A 57 -1.54 0.78 -6.87
C THR A 57 -0.81 0.92 -5.53
N THR A 58 0.52 1.08 -5.54
CA THR A 58 1.31 1.33 -4.31
C THR A 58 0.92 2.60 -3.56
N THR A 59 0.28 3.54 -4.25
CA THR A 59 -0.24 4.82 -3.73
C THR A 59 -1.73 5.00 -3.99
N SER A 60 -2.48 3.88 -4.05
CA SER A 60 -3.92 3.88 -4.31
C SER A 60 -4.71 4.58 -3.19
N ALA A 61 -5.81 5.23 -3.56
CA ALA A 61 -6.80 5.77 -2.62
C ALA A 61 -7.36 4.71 -1.64
N ALA A 62 -7.31 3.41 -1.99
CA ALA A 62 -7.65 2.33 -1.07
C ALA A 62 -6.76 2.33 0.19
N GLY A 63 -5.56 2.94 0.14
CA GLY A 63 -4.65 3.10 1.27
C GLY A 63 -5.21 3.97 2.40
N VAL A 64 -6.27 4.73 2.15
CA VAL A 64 -7.00 5.46 3.20
C VAL A 64 -7.45 4.50 4.31
N HIS A 65 -7.81 3.26 3.97
CA HIS A 65 -8.24 2.26 4.95
C HIS A 65 -7.12 1.88 5.92
N PHE A 66 -5.89 1.68 5.43
CA PHE A 66 -4.74 1.48 6.31
C PHE A 66 -4.43 2.72 7.14
N SER A 67 -4.61 3.92 6.58
CA SER A 67 -4.48 5.17 7.34
C SER A 67 -5.48 5.26 8.51
N LEU A 68 -6.72 4.77 8.32
CA LEU A 68 -7.75 4.70 9.36
C LEU A 68 -7.44 3.60 10.40
N LEU A 69 -6.99 2.41 9.96
CA LEU A 69 -6.59 1.32 10.86
C LEU A 69 -5.35 1.66 11.69
N ALA A 70 -4.49 2.53 11.16
CA ALA A 70 -3.31 3.04 11.84
C ALA A 70 -3.58 4.29 12.67
N ASP A 71 -4.81 4.80 12.76
CA ASP A 71 -5.09 6.07 13.45
C ASP A 71 -4.17 7.20 12.98
N GLN A 72 -3.89 7.25 11.67
CA GLN A 72 -3.32 8.44 11.02
C GLN A 72 -4.44 9.36 10.53
N THR A 73 -5.58 8.77 10.22
CA THR A 73 -6.78 9.45 9.74
C THR A 73 -7.95 8.98 10.57
N THR A 74 -8.94 9.84 10.75
CA THR A 74 -10.25 9.49 11.31
C THR A 74 -11.37 9.86 10.35
N ASN A 75 -12.51 9.17 10.43
CA ASN A 75 -13.71 9.57 9.68
C ASN A 75 -14.99 8.93 10.25
N THR A 76 -16.12 9.63 10.11
CA THR A 76 -17.46 9.05 10.35
C THR A 76 -18.24 8.82 9.05
N ASN A 77 -17.64 9.06 7.88
CA ASN A 77 -18.30 8.92 6.59
C ASN A 77 -18.40 7.45 6.18
N GLY A 78 -19.59 7.04 5.70
CA GLY A 78 -19.83 5.70 5.17
C GLY A 78 -19.46 5.54 3.69
N ASN A 79 -18.91 6.57 3.04
CA ASN A 79 -18.36 6.45 1.70
C ASN A 79 -17.13 5.54 1.72
N GLY A 80 -17.03 4.62 0.76
CA GLY A 80 -15.95 3.62 0.72
C GLY A 80 -15.85 2.72 1.97
N SER A 81 -16.82 2.75 2.89
CA SER A 81 -16.74 2.15 4.23
C SER A 81 -15.67 2.73 5.15
N TRP A 82 -15.20 3.97 4.97
CA TRP A 82 -14.18 4.56 5.85
C TRP A 82 -14.55 4.52 7.34
N TRP A 83 -15.81 4.81 7.67
CA TRP A 83 -16.26 4.73 9.06
C TRP A 83 -16.10 3.31 9.65
N ASP A 84 -16.33 2.25 8.88
CA ASP A 84 -16.16 0.87 9.38
C ASP A 84 -14.69 0.57 9.74
N TYR A 85 -13.74 1.25 9.08
CA TYR A 85 -12.31 1.15 9.37
C TYR A 85 -11.82 2.15 10.43
N ALA A 86 -12.66 3.11 10.84
CA ALA A 86 -12.36 4.10 11.87
C ALA A 86 -13.05 3.79 13.21
N LYS A 87 -14.19 3.08 13.19
CA LYS A 87 -15.01 2.79 14.37
C LYS A 87 -14.18 2.29 15.54
N GLU A 88 -14.50 2.83 16.71
CA GLU A 88 -14.04 2.36 18.00
C GLU A 88 -15.29 2.01 18.83
N PRO A 89 -15.37 0.80 19.44
CA PRO A 89 -14.47 -0.34 19.23
C PRO A 89 -14.42 -0.83 17.78
N ARG A 90 -13.29 -1.44 17.40
CA ARG A 90 -13.05 -1.94 16.04
C ARG A 90 -14.04 -3.02 15.68
N VAL A 91 -14.44 -3.04 14.40
CA VAL A 91 -15.33 -4.06 13.83
C VAL A 91 -14.59 -4.94 12.82
N ARG A 92 -15.14 -6.12 12.54
CA ARG A 92 -14.63 -7.00 11.49
C ARG A 92 -14.68 -6.32 10.12
N ILE A 93 -13.67 -6.59 9.30
CA ILE A 93 -13.69 -6.24 7.89
C ILE A 93 -14.91 -6.91 7.24
N VAL A 94 -15.64 -6.15 6.44
CA VAL A 94 -16.77 -6.69 5.67
C VAL A 94 -16.25 -7.24 4.34
N ASN A 95 -15.85 -8.51 4.33
CA ASN A 95 -15.44 -9.24 3.12
C ASN A 95 -16.67 -9.73 2.34
N ASN A 96 -17.48 -8.80 1.83
CA ASN A 96 -18.69 -9.15 1.09
C ASN A 96 -18.80 -8.29 -0.17
N SER A 97 -18.90 -8.93 -1.33
CA SER A 97 -18.99 -8.31 -2.65
C SER A 97 -20.22 -7.42 -2.88
N ALA A 98 -21.28 -7.61 -2.08
CA ALA A 98 -22.45 -6.74 -2.05
C ALA A 98 -22.29 -5.54 -1.09
N ALA A 99 -21.25 -5.51 -0.26
CA ALA A 99 -21.01 -4.40 0.65
C ALA A 99 -20.47 -3.18 -0.09
N ARG A 100 -20.94 -1.99 0.32
CA ARG A 100 -20.60 -0.71 -0.30
C ARG A 100 -19.09 -0.47 -0.42
N GLY A 101 -18.33 -0.79 0.63
CA GLY A 101 -16.89 -0.55 0.69
C GLY A 101 -16.02 -1.59 -0.01
N TYR A 102 -16.58 -2.72 -0.45
CA TYR A 102 -15.79 -3.85 -0.96
C TYR A 102 -14.88 -3.44 -2.13
N ALA A 103 -15.44 -2.72 -3.10
CA ALA A 103 -14.71 -2.23 -4.27
C ALA A 103 -13.72 -1.09 -3.98
N ALA A 104 -13.79 -0.46 -2.81
CA ALA A 104 -12.93 0.66 -2.41
C ALA A 104 -11.82 0.26 -1.41
N THR A 105 -11.90 -0.95 -0.84
CA THR A 105 -11.06 -1.41 0.28
C THR A 105 -10.16 -2.58 -0.12
N LEU A 106 -10.74 -3.79 -0.11
CA LEU A 106 -10.06 -5.07 -0.24
C LEU A 106 -9.67 -5.38 -1.68
N THR A 107 -10.50 -5.04 -2.66
CA THR A 107 -10.26 -5.50 -4.03
C THR A 107 -9.26 -4.69 -4.85
N PRO A 108 -9.10 -3.37 -4.69
CA PRO A 108 -8.20 -2.60 -5.56
C PRO A 108 -6.76 -3.08 -5.48
N PHE A 109 -6.23 -3.33 -4.27
CA PHE A 109 -4.88 -3.84 -4.10
C PHE A 109 -4.74 -5.25 -4.68
N TYR A 110 -5.65 -6.16 -4.32
CA TYR A 110 -5.63 -7.54 -4.81
C TYR A 110 -5.63 -7.58 -6.34
N ASN A 111 -6.69 -7.05 -6.96
CA ASN A 111 -6.91 -7.18 -8.39
C ASN A 111 -5.78 -6.53 -9.19
N ASN A 112 -5.35 -5.33 -8.80
CA ASN A 112 -4.36 -4.59 -9.58
C ASN A 112 -2.96 -5.20 -9.45
N PHE A 113 -2.54 -5.61 -8.24
CA PHE A 113 -1.24 -6.26 -8.08
C PHE A 113 -1.22 -7.66 -8.71
N TYR A 114 -2.30 -8.44 -8.59
CA TYR A 114 -2.38 -9.71 -9.31
C TYR A 114 -2.35 -9.51 -10.82
N GLN A 115 -3.07 -8.53 -11.37
CA GLN A 115 -3.05 -8.24 -12.80
C GLN A 115 -1.67 -7.81 -13.28
N ALA A 116 -1.02 -6.88 -12.58
CA ALA A 116 0.34 -6.45 -12.91
C ALA A 116 1.35 -7.60 -12.82
N ASN A 117 1.22 -8.50 -11.84
CA ASN A 117 2.03 -9.71 -11.71
C ASN A 117 1.80 -10.67 -12.89
N LEU A 118 0.54 -10.92 -13.27
CA LEU A 118 0.19 -11.78 -14.40
C LEU A 118 0.76 -11.25 -15.72
N ASP A 119 0.61 -9.95 -15.98
CA ASP A 119 1.10 -9.34 -17.22
C ASP A 119 2.63 -9.31 -17.27
N ALA A 120 3.29 -9.02 -16.16
CA ALA A 120 4.73 -9.14 -16.06
C ALA A 120 5.23 -10.59 -16.26
N THR A 121 4.51 -11.57 -15.71
CA THR A 121 4.82 -13.00 -15.91
C THR A 121 4.76 -13.40 -17.37
N LYS A 122 3.77 -12.90 -18.13
CA LYS A 122 3.69 -13.13 -19.58
C LYS A 122 4.89 -12.52 -20.30
N VAL A 123 5.28 -11.29 -19.97
CA VAL A 123 6.46 -10.64 -20.58
C VAL A 123 7.72 -11.44 -20.32
N ILE A 124 7.94 -11.88 -19.07
CA ILE A 124 9.10 -12.69 -18.69
C ILE A 124 9.11 -14.01 -19.48
N ASP A 125 7.96 -14.70 -19.57
CA ASP A 125 7.85 -15.95 -20.33
C ASP A 125 8.15 -15.77 -21.82
N LEU A 126 7.58 -14.72 -22.44
CA LEU A 126 7.83 -14.39 -23.84
C LEU A 126 9.33 -14.14 -24.12
N ILE A 127 9.99 -13.38 -23.25
CA ILE A 127 11.39 -13.00 -23.44
C ILE A 127 12.34 -14.15 -23.10
N GLU A 128 12.24 -14.75 -21.91
CA GLU A 128 13.22 -15.70 -21.40
C GLU A 128 12.97 -17.14 -21.85
N ASN A 129 11.71 -17.57 -21.98
CA ASN A 129 11.38 -18.96 -22.33
C ASN A 129 11.08 -19.12 -23.82
N GLN A 130 10.41 -18.14 -24.43
CA GLN A 130 10.02 -18.21 -25.84
C GLN A 130 10.99 -17.47 -26.78
N ASN A 131 11.97 -16.74 -26.24
CA ASN A 131 12.97 -15.96 -27.00
C ASN A 131 12.35 -14.91 -27.96
N ILE A 132 11.21 -14.33 -27.58
CA ILE A 132 10.51 -13.28 -28.32
C ILE A 132 11.04 -11.92 -27.85
N LYS A 133 11.54 -11.13 -28.80
CA LYS A 133 12.00 -9.76 -28.55
C LYS A 133 10.83 -8.80 -28.33
N ALA A 134 11.04 -7.79 -27.48
CA ALA A 134 10.08 -6.71 -27.26
C ALA A 134 10.51 -5.46 -28.02
N TYR A 135 9.57 -4.78 -28.67
CA TYR A 135 9.84 -3.53 -29.39
C TYR A 135 8.86 -2.43 -28.99
N ASP A 136 9.29 -1.18 -29.05
CA ASP A 136 8.41 -0.02 -28.91
C ASP A 136 7.69 0.32 -30.23
N ASP A 137 6.82 1.33 -30.19
CA ASP A 137 6.07 1.83 -31.35
C ASP A 137 6.96 2.39 -32.47
N ALA A 138 8.16 2.86 -32.13
CA ALA A 138 9.16 3.30 -33.10
C ALA A 138 9.95 2.13 -33.72
N GLY A 139 9.76 0.92 -33.20
CA GLY A 139 10.39 -0.30 -33.67
C GLY A 139 11.78 -0.56 -33.08
N ASN A 140 12.20 0.17 -32.05
CA ASN A 140 13.45 -0.05 -31.33
C ASN A 140 13.35 -1.31 -30.47
N ASP A 141 14.44 -2.07 -30.35
CA ASP A 141 14.51 -3.24 -29.47
C ASP A 141 14.56 -2.77 -28.01
N ARG A 142 13.50 -3.08 -27.25
CA ARG A 142 13.33 -2.74 -25.83
C ARG A 142 13.34 -4.00 -24.96
N THR A 143 13.89 -5.11 -25.45
CA THR A 143 13.82 -6.42 -24.77
C THR A 143 14.38 -6.37 -23.35
N THR A 144 15.57 -5.81 -23.17
CA THR A 144 16.22 -5.70 -21.84
C THR A 144 15.40 -4.82 -20.90
N ASP A 145 14.94 -3.67 -21.37
CA ASP A 145 14.14 -2.73 -20.56
C ASP A 145 12.80 -3.36 -20.14
N CYS A 146 12.14 -4.05 -21.08
CA CYS A 146 10.89 -4.76 -20.80
C CYS A 146 11.09 -5.84 -19.75
N LEU A 147 12.20 -6.59 -19.83
CA LEU A 147 12.52 -7.63 -18.85
C LEU A 147 12.79 -7.04 -17.46
N ILE A 148 13.57 -5.95 -17.37
CA ILE A 148 13.81 -5.22 -16.12
C ILE A 148 12.48 -4.73 -15.51
N GLY A 149 11.66 -4.06 -16.32
CA GLY A 149 10.37 -3.52 -15.91
C GLY A 149 9.38 -4.59 -15.46
N ALA A 150 9.33 -5.72 -16.17
CA ALA A 150 8.49 -6.85 -15.80
C ALA A 150 8.92 -7.47 -14.46
N TYR A 151 10.21 -7.77 -14.26
CA TYR A 151 10.69 -8.28 -12.97
C TYR A 151 10.43 -7.30 -11.81
N TYR A 152 10.59 -5.99 -12.04
CA TYR A 152 10.26 -4.97 -11.05
C TYR A 152 8.77 -4.99 -10.71
N ALA A 153 7.89 -4.86 -11.72
CA ALA A 153 6.45 -4.83 -11.52
C ALA A 153 5.94 -6.10 -10.84
N LYS A 154 6.45 -7.27 -11.25
CA LYS A 154 6.14 -8.57 -10.64
C LYS A 154 6.55 -8.64 -9.18
N GLY A 155 7.80 -8.28 -8.88
CA GLY A 155 8.36 -8.36 -7.53
C GLY A 155 7.68 -7.41 -6.55
N VAL A 156 7.45 -6.16 -6.95
CA VAL A 156 6.72 -5.19 -6.12
C VAL A 156 5.28 -5.64 -5.90
N SER A 157 4.58 -6.06 -6.94
CA SER A 157 3.19 -6.52 -6.84
C SER A 157 3.06 -7.72 -5.89
N GLN A 158 3.92 -8.72 -6.04
CA GLN A 158 3.88 -9.91 -5.21
C GLN A 158 4.27 -9.64 -3.75
N GLY A 159 5.30 -8.81 -3.52
CA GLY A 159 5.68 -8.40 -2.18
C GLY A 159 4.56 -7.61 -1.48
N TYR A 160 3.90 -6.67 -2.18
CA TYR A 160 2.77 -5.93 -1.63
C TYR A 160 1.56 -6.82 -1.32
N LEU A 161 1.29 -7.84 -2.15
CA LEU A 161 0.26 -8.84 -1.86
C LEU A 161 0.54 -9.57 -0.53
N GLY A 162 1.78 -10.00 -0.28
CA GLY A 162 2.12 -10.60 1.03
C GLY A 162 2.10 -9.61 2.20
N VAL A 163 2.45 -8.34 1.98
CA VAL A 163 2.33 -7.33 3.06
C VAL A 163 0.87 -7.09 3.47
N ILE A 164 -0.06 -7.17 2.52
CA ILE A 164 -1.47 -6.82 2.71
C ILE A 164 -2.34 -8.02 3.08
N TYR A 165 -2.23 -9.15 2.39
CA TYR A 165 -3.12 -10.32 2.53
C TYR A 165 -2.46 -11.45 3.33
N ASP A 166 -3.27 -12.31 3.94
CA ASP A 166 -2.83 -13.49 4.70
C ASP A 166 -2.12 -14.54 3.82
N ARG A 167 -2.56 -14.67 2.57
CA ARG A 167 -2.02 -15.64 1.60
C ARG A 167 -2.27 -15.21 0.15
N GLY A 168 -1.81 -16.03 -0.77
CA GLY A 168 -2.05 -15.84 -2.19
C GLY A 168 -1.51 -16.97 -3.05
N ILE A 169 -1.19 -16.62 -4.30
CA ILE A 169 -0.59 -17.52 -5.28
C ILE A 169 0.70 -16.86 -5.82
N ILE A 170 1.79 -17.62 -5.80
CA ILE A 170 3.02 -17.31 -6.50
C ILE A 170 2.83 -17.67 -7.98
N VAL A 171 2.66 -16.65 -8.82
CA VAL A 171 2.41 -16.81 -10.26
C VAL A 171 3.74 -16.91 -11.03
N ASP A 172 4.58 -17.88 -10.69
CA ASP A 172 5.87 -18.10 -11.40
C ASP A 172 5.77 -19.06 -12.58
N ASN A 173 4.64 -19.77 -12.70
CA ASN A 173 4.36 -20.65 -13.82
C ASN A 173 2.92 -20.43 -14.30
N THR A 174 2.75 -20.17 -15.60
CA THR A 174 1.43 -20.01 -16.24
C THR A 174 0.62 -21.31 -16.29
N SER A 175 1.21 -22.43 -15.88
CA SER A 175 0.63 -23.78 -15.92
C SER A 175 0.02 -24.24 -14.58
N VAL A 176 -0.16 -23.36 -13.58
CA VAL A 176 -0.78 -23.73 -12.30
C VAL A 176 -2.24 -24.16 -12.53
N LYS A 177 -2.56 -25.39 -12.12
CA LYS A 177 -3.90 -26.01 -12.27
C LYS A 177 -4.65 -26.16 -10.97
N GLU A 178 -4.03 -25.83 -9.84
CA GLU A 178 -4.63 -25.99 -8.52
C GLU A 178 -5.52 -24.78 -8.19
N ALA A 179 -6.78 -25.05 -7.82
CA ALA A 179 -7.72 -24.04 -7.36
C ALA A 179 -7.53 -23.80 -5.86
N ALA A 180 -6.43 -23.17 -5.47
CA ALA A 180 -6.09 -22.87 -4.08
C ALA A 180 -5.29 -21.56 -3.96
N PHE A 181 -5.18 -21.04 -2.73
CA PHE A 181 -4.24 -19.98 -2.34
C PHE A 181 -3.21 -20.59 -1.38
N PRO A 182 -2.22 -21.35 -1.89
CA PRO A 182 -1.35 -22.16 -1.04
C PRO A 182 -0.26 -21.35 -0.35
N ASP A 183 0.13 -20.22 -0.93
CA ASP A 183 1.34 -19.51 -0.57
C ASP A 183 1.10 -18.53 0.58
N SER A 184 1.90 -18.65 1.64
CA SER A 184 1.79 -17.77 2.78
C SER A 184 2.24 -16.35 2.43
N TYR A 185 1.81 -15.37 3.22
CA TYR A 185 2.31 -14.00 3.10
C TYR A 185 3.84 -13.90 3.15
N LYS A 186 4.52 -14.80 3.88
CA LYS A 186 5.98 -14.88 3.96
C LYS A 186 6.58 -15.34 2.64
N ASP A 187 5.97 -16.34 2.00
CA ASP A 187 6.44 -16.87 0.71
C ASP A 187 6.25 -15.83 -0.40
N LEU A 188 5.12 -15.12 -0.38
CA LEU A 188 4.86 -14.01 -1.31
C LEU A 188 5.90 -12.88 -1.14
N ILE A 189 6.22 -12.48 0.09
CA ILE A 189 7.25 -11.47 0.37
C ILE A 189 8.62 -11.97 -0.08
N ALA A 190 9.00 -13.20 0.27
CA ALA A 190 10.29 -13.77 -0.08
C ALA A 190 10.48 -13.82 -1.62
N ASN A 191 9.47 -14.28 -2.36
CA ASN A 191 9.53 -14.29 -3.82
C ASN A 191 9.57 -12.88 -4.41
N GLY A 192 8.73 -11.97 -3.88
CA GLY A 192 8.73 -10.57 -4.31
C GLY A 192 10.11 -9.92 -4.20
N ILE A 193 10.82 -10.15 -3.10
CA ILE A 193 12.19 -9.65 -2.90
C ILE A 193 13.17 -10.28 -3.90
N ALA A 194 13.10 -11.60 -4.13
CA ALA A 194 13.96 -12.28 -5.11
C ALA A 194 13.76 -11.75 -6.54
N LEU A 195 12.53 -11.44 -6.93
CA LEU A 195 12.20 -10.83 -8.22
C LEU A 195 12.71 -9.38 -8.34
N ILE A 196 12.64 -8.60 -7.26
CA ILE A 196 13.23 -7.26 -7.21
C ILE A 196 14.76 -7.35 -7.34
N ASP A 197 15.42 -8.26 -6.63
CA ASP A 197 16.87 -8.49 -6.74
C ASP A 197 17.28 -8.86 -8.18
N LYS A 198 16.49 -9.71 -8.84
CA LYS A 198 16.69 -10.07 -10.26
C LYS A 198 16.56 -8.84 -11.17
N SER A 199 15.58 -7.97 -10.94
CA SER A 199 15.41 -6.72 -11.68
C SER A 199 16.61 -5.77 -11.50
N ILE A 200 17.10 -5.62 -10.26
CA ILE A 200 18.31 -4.85 -9.96
C ILE A 200 19.51 -5.40 -10.71
N ALA A 201 19.74 -6.71 -10.65
CA ALA A 201 20.88 -7.35 -11.32
C ALA A 201 20.84 -7.15 -12.85
N LEU A 202 19.65 -7.24 -13.46
CA LEU A 202 19.46 -6.99 -14.89
C LEU A 202 19.74 -5.51 -15.24
N ALA A 203 19.27 -4.58 -14.41
CA ALA A 203 19.53 -3.15 -14.60
C ALA A 203 21.01 -2.80 -14.49
N GLU A 204 21.72 -3.35 -13.49
CA GLU A 204 23.16 -3.15 -13.31
C GLU A 204 23.98 -3.72 -14.48
N ALA A 205 23.56 -4.86 -15.04
CA ALA A 205 24.19 -5.48 -16.20
C ALA A 205 23.89 -4.75 -17.53
N SER A 206 22.86 -3.90 -17.58
CA SER A 206 22.46 -3.20 -18.80
C SER A 206 23.38 -2.02 -19.13
N SER A 207 23.97 -2.03 -20.33
CA SER A 207 24.77 -0.93 -20.87
C SER A 207 23.91 0.18 -21.50
N ASP A 208 22.70 -0.15 -21.92
CA ASP A 208 21.75 0.75 -22.61
C ASP A 208 20.41 0.69 -21.88
N PHE A 209 20.39 1.21 -20.65
CA PHE A 209 19.24 1.17 -19.77
C PHE A 209 18.27 2.30 -20.13
N ASN A 210 17.01 1.96 -20.40
CA ASN A 210 15.95 2.94 -20.57
C ASN A 210 14.67 2.53 -19.83
N PHE A 211 14.33 3.24 -18.75
CA PHE A 211 13.11 3.03 -17.97
C PHE A 211 12.20 4.27 -18.09
N ASP A 212 11.40 4.30 -19.15
CA ASP A 212 10.49 5.39 -19.52
C ASP A 212 9.01 4.95 -19.55
N PHE A 213 8.67 3.90 -18.80
CA PHE A 213 7.33 3.32 -18.74
C PHE A 213 6.28 4.22 -18.07
N LEU A 214 6.72 5.23 -17.30
CA LEU A 214 5.85 6.26 -16.76
C LEU A 214 5.85 7.48 -17.67
N ILE A 215 4.66 7.99 -17.99
CA ILE A 215 4.47 9.14 -18.88
C ILE A 215 5.25 10.34 -18.33
N GLU A 216 6.16 10.88 -19.16
CA GLU A 216 7.04 12.01 -18.87
C GLU A 216 7.83 11.91 -17.55
N THR A 217 8.04 10.68 -17.06
CA THR A 217 8.82 10.41 -15.84
C THR A 217 9.88 9.33 -16.13
N PRO A 218 10.86 9.61 -17.01
CA PRO A 218 11.97 8.68 -17.23
C PRO A 218 12.79 8.55 -15.94
N ILE A 219 13.10 7.31 -15.57
CA ILE A 219 13.91 6.97 -14.40
C ILE A 219 15.26 6.50 -14.93
N ASP A 220 16.35 7.14 -14.52
CA ASP A 220 17.70 6.68 -14.90
C ASP A 220 18.10 5.42 -14.13
N LYS A 221 19.17 4.75 -14.58
CA LYS A 221 19.63 3.49 -13.98
C LYS A 221 19.97 3.60 -12.50
N GLU A 222 20.65 4.67 -12.09
CA GLU A 222 21.04 4.84 -10.68
C GLU A 222 19.79 5.03 -9.82
N GLN A 223 18.89 5.92 -10.25
CA GLN A 223 17.64 6.17 -9.55
C GLN A 223 16.76 4.92 -9.50
N PHE A 224 16.69 4.13 -10.58
CA PHE A 224 15.96 2.86 -10.62
C PHE A 224 16.49 1.85 -9.61
N VAL A 225 17.81 1.61 -9.60
CA VAL A 225 18.44 0.66 -8.65
C VAL A 225 18.18 1.11 -7.21
N ARG A 226 18.32 2.41 -6.93
CA ARG A 226 18.01 2.98 -5.61
C ARG A 226 16.54 2.85 -5.23
N LEU A 227 15.62 3.10 -6.16
CA LEU A 227 14.19 2.95 -5.95
C LEU A 227 13.82 1.49 -5.65
N ALA A 228 14.35 0.54 -6.42
CA ALA A 228 14.13 -0.89 -6.22
C ALA A 228 14.63 -1.36 -4.85
N ASN A 229 15.83 -0.94 -4.43
CA ASN A 229 16.33 -1.21 -3.07
C ASN A 229 15.43 -0.56 -2.00
N SER A 230 14.93 0.65 -2.24
CA SER A 230 14.03 1.34 -1.30
C SER A 230 12.71 0.60 -1.09
N ILE A 231 12.12 0.12 -2.18
CA ILE A 231 10.89 -0.68 -2.15
C ILE A 231 11.14 -2.04 -1.50
N ALA A 232 12.28 -2.69 -1.77
CA ALA A 232 12.66 -3.93 -1.10
C ALA A 232 12.79 -3.76 0.43
N ALA A 233 13.41 -2.67 0.89
CA ALA A 233 13.50 -2.34 2.32
C ALA A 233 12.10 -2.17 2.95
N ARG A 234 11.22 -1.41 2.28
CA ARG A 234 9.83 -1.20 2.72
C ARG A 234 9.06 -2.51 2.84
N ILE A 235 9.07 -3.34 1.79
CA ILE A 235 8.37 -4.63 1.76
C ILE A 235 8.89 -5.54 2.88
N LEU A 236 10.21 -5.72 2.97
CA LEU A 236 10.82 -6.66 3.91
C LEU A 236 10.62 -6.23 5.38
N SER A 237 10.70 -4.93 5.67
CA SER A 237 10.40 -4.37 7.00
C SER A 237 8.93 -4.56 7.42
N SER A 238 8.04 -4.72 6.45
CA SER A 238 6.61 -4.84 6.66
C SER A 238 6.15 -6.27 6.89
N GLN A 239 7.02 -7.28 6.94
CA GLN A 239 6.61 -8.69 7.01
C GLN A 239 5.84 -9.04 8.28
N ALA A 240 6.31 -8.61 9.46
CA ALA A 240 5.74 -9.04 10.74
C ALA A 240 4.30 -8.55 10.95
N ARG A 241 3.46 -9.43 11.51
CA ARG A 241 2.07 -9.16 11.88
C ARG A 241 1.89 -8.69 13.31
N ASP A 242 2.87 -8.92 14.18
CA ASP A 242 2.93 -8.40 15.54
C ASP A 242 4.38 -8.21 16.02
N LYS A 243 4.57 -7.68 17.23
CA LYS A 243 5.90 -7.48 17.82
C LYS A 243 6.63 -8.80 18.09
N ALA A 244 5.91 -9.86 18.45
CA ALA A 244 6.50 -11.17 18.72
C ALA A 244 7.11 -11.77 17.44
N GLU A 245 6.40 -11.66 16.32
CA GLU A 245 6.90 -12.07 15.03
C GLU A 245 8.10 -11.19 14.60
N ALA A 246 8.01 -9.86 14.78
CA ALA A 246 9.11 -8.95 14.45
C ALA A 246 10.43 -9.32 15.17
N GLN A 247 10.33 -9.78 16.42
CA GLN A 247 11.45 -10.31 17.19
C GLN A 247 11.92 -11.68 16.65
N ALA A 248 10.99 -12.57 16.28
CA ALA A 248 11.27 -13.90 15.77
C ALA A 248 11.97 -13.90 14.39
N LEU A 249 11.81 -12.84 13.59
CA LEU A 249 12.52 -12.67 12.30
C LEU A 249 14.05 -12.67 12.45
N GLY A 250 14.56 -12.24 13.62
CA GLY A 250 15.97 -12.33 13.98
C GLY A 250 16.91 -11.39 13.21
N GLU A 251 18.19 -11.45 13.54
CA GLU A 251 19.20 -10.49 13.06
C GLU A 251 19.40 -10.50 11.54
N ASN A 252 19.36 -11.68 10.91
CA ASN A 252 19.59 -11.79 9.46
C ASN A 252 18.54 -11.03 8.66
N HIS A 253 17.29 -11.03 9.13
CA HIS A 253 16.22 -10.26 8.51
C HIS A 253 16.49 -8.77 8.58
N TRP A 254 16.76 -8.26 9.78
CA TRP A 254 16.99 -6.83 9.99
C TRP A 254 18.30 -6.33 9.35
N LYS A 255 19.34 -7.17 9.25
CA LYS A 255 20.54 -6.88 8.44
C LYS A 255 20.21 -6.73 6.96
N ARG A 256 19.28 -7.52 6.41
CA ARG A 256 18.82 -7.37 5.02
C ARG A 256 18.03 -6.08 4.82
N VAL A 257 17.09 -5.77 5.73
CA VAL A 257 16.35 -4.49 5.68
C VAL A 257 17.32 -3.30 5.71
N LEU A 258 18.30 -3.32 6.61
CA LEU A 258 19.35 -2.30 6.69
C LEU A 258 20.14 -2.18 5.39
N ALA A 259 20.60 -3.29 4.82
CA ALA A 259 21.39 -3.30 3.59
C ALA A 259 20.62 -2.74 2.39
N TYR A 260 19.33 -3.04 2.25
CA TYR A 260 18.49 -2.42 1.22
C TYR A 260 18.29 -0.92 1.48
N ALA A 261 18.03 -0.51 2.73
CA ALA A 261 17.83 0.89 3.08
C ALA A 261 19.09 1.75 2.90
N GLU A 262 20.29 1.19 3.07
CA GLU A 262 21.57 1.85 2.80
C GLU A 262 21.84 2.05 1.31
N LYS A 263 21.34 1.16 0.46
CA LYS A 263 21.44 1.24 -1.01
C LYS A 263 20.28 2.01 -1.65
N GLY A 264 19.34 2.50 -0.84
CA GLY A 264 18.14 3.17 -1.31
C GLY A 264 18.37 4.57 -1.89
N LEU A 265 17.25 5.28 -2.09
CA LEU A 265 17.22 6.66 -2.56
C LEU A 265 17.96 7.61 -1.60
N THR A 266 18.63 8.60 -2.19
CA THR A 266 19.38 9.65 -1.47
C THR A 266 18.75 11.04 -1.59
N SER A 267 17.69 11.17 -2.40
CA SER A 267 16.82 12.35 -2.48
C SER A 267 15.36 11.88 -2.57
N ASP A 268 14.43 12.70 -2.08
CA ASP A 268 13.00 12.36 -2.16
C ASP A 268 12.60 12.09 -3.62
N PHE A 269 11.88 11.00 -3.85
CA PHE A 269 11.37 10.66 -5.17
C PHE A 269 9.95 11.21 -5.28
N LEU A 270 9.88 12.41 -5.84
CA LEU A 270 8.65 13.16 -6.08
C LEU A 270 8.33 13.14 -7.57
N ILE A 271 7.06 12.93 -7.92
CA ILE A 271 6.59 12.90 -9.32
C ILE A 271 5.63 14.07 -9.52
N SER A 272 5.91 14.90 -10.52
CA SER A 272 4.99 15.96 -10.95
C SER A 272 3.89 15.34 -11.82
N THR A 273 2.63 15.62 -11.50
CA THR A 273 1.51 15.18 -12.35
C THR A 273 1.61 15.84 -13.72
N VAL A 274 1.42 15.04 -14.77
CA VAL A 274 1.29 15.48 -16.17
C VAL A 274 -0.04 14.95 -16.75
N PRO A 275 -0.55 15.50 -17.87
CA PRO A 275 -1.79 15.00 -18.47
C PRO A 275 -1.73 13.49 -18.77
N GLY A 276 -2.63 12.71 -18.17
CA GLY A 276 -2.68 11.26 -18.32
C GLY A 276 -1.59 10.48 -17.55
N GLY A 277 -0.69 11.18 -16.84
CA GLY A 277 0.39 10.58 -16.09
C GLY A 277 0.01 10.14 -14.67
N TYR A 278 1.02 9.73 -13.92
CA TYR A 278 0.89 9.30 -12.54
C TYR A 278 0.47 10.46 -11.61
N TYR A 279 -0.35 10.14 -10.61
CA TYR A 279 -0.54 10.97 -9.42
C TYR A 279 -0.76 10.08 -8.18
N ASN A 280 -0.42 10.57 -7.00
CA ASN A 280 -0.60 9.85 -5.75
C ASN A 280 -2.05 9.99 -5.26
N ALA A 281 -2.88 9.01 -5.63
CA ALA A 281 -4.30 8.98 -5.29
C ALA A 281 -4.59 8.88 -3.78
N LEU A 282 -3.68 8.31 -2.98
CA LEU A 282 -3.80 8.31 -1.53
C LEU A 282 -3.69 9.72 -0.97
N VAL A 283 -2.59 10.41 -1.27
CA VAL A 283 -2.35 11.77 -0.75
C VAL A 283 -3.42 12.73 -1.26
N ASP A 284 -3.83 12.61 -2.52
CA ASP A 284 -4.95 13.37 -3.09
C ASP A 284 -6.19 13.32 -2.19
N ARG A 285 -6.61 12.12 -1.78
CA ARG A 285 -7.76 11.95 -0.88
C ARG A 285 -7.51 12.50 0.52
N LEU A 286 -6.31 12.31 1.06
CA LEU A 286 -5.96 12.73 2.41
C LEU A 286 -5.88 14.26 2.57
N VAL A 287 -5.51 14.99 1.51
CA VAL A 287 -5.46 16.47 1.52
C VAL A 287 -6.75 17.14 1.03
N TYR A 288 -7.69 16.35 0.49
CA TYR A 288 -8.94 16.86 -0.07
C TYR A 288 -9.80 17.56 0.99
N LEU A 289 -10.28 18.75 0.65
CA LEU A 289 -11.21 19.53 1.45
C LEU A 289 -12.64 19.37 0.92
N TYR A 290 -13.59 19.20 1.85
CA TYR A 290 -15.02 19.15 1.57
C TYR A 290 -15.75 20.18 2.44
N SER A 291 -16.49 21.09 1.80
CA SER A 291 -17.21 22.19 2.49
C SER A 291 -16.33 22.99 3.46
N GLY A 292 -15.07 23.24 3.07
CA GLY A 292 -14.09 23.98 3.86
C GLY A 292 -13.46 23.21 5.05
N GLY A 293 -13.92 21.98 5.32
CA GLY A 293 -13.32 21.07 6.31
C GLY A 293 -12.47 19.99 5.64
N ALA A 294 -11.71 19.24 6.44
CA ALA A 294 -11.00 18.06 5.92
C ALA A 294 -12.01 16.97 5.54
N TYR A 295 -11.82 16.35 4.39
CA TYR A 295 -12.62 15.19 4.01
C TYR A 295 -12.19 13.92 4.76
N LEU A 296 -10.89 13.80 4.99
CA LEU A 296 -10.24 12.76 5.79
C LEU A 296 -9.33 13.44 6.84
N PRO A 297 -9.91 13.88 7.98
CA PRO A 297 -9.16 14.53 9.05
C PRO A 297 -8.01 13.68 9.58
N VAL A 298 -6.97 14.34 10.09
CA VAL A 298 -5.87 13.68 10.80
C VAL A 298 -6.43 13.13 12.10
N ASP A 299 -6.08 11.90 12.47
CA ASP A 299 -6.54 11.32 13.73
C ASP A 299 -5.98 12.08 14.95
N ILE A 300 -6.71 12.04 16.06
CA ILE A 300 -6.29 12.68 17.32
C ILE A 300 -4.95 12.15 17.83
N LYS A 301 -4.58 10.90 17.52
CA LYS A 301 -3.28 10.30 17.84
C LYS A 301 -2.11 11.19 17.43
N VAL A 302 -2.16 11.80 16.25
CA VAL A 302 -1.02 12.59 15.74
C VAL A 302 -0.82 13.85 16.59
N ALA A 303 -1.91 14.50 16.99
CA ALA A 303 -1.86 15.63 17.92
C ALA A 303 -1.45 15.18 19.33
N TYR A 304 -1.99 14.06 19.82
CA TYR A 304 -1.62 13.46 21.10
C TYR A 304 -0.10 13.17 21.19
N LEU A 305 0.49 12.60 20.14
CA LEU A 305 1.93 12.31 20.12
C LEU A 305 2.79 13.57 19.97
N ALA A 306 2.26 14.64 19.36
CA ALA A 306 2.98 15.90 19.19
C ALA A 306 2.94 16.80 20.44
N ASP A 307 2.02 16.56 21.36
CA ASP A 307 1.81 17.38 22.54
C ASP A 307 3.00 17.32 23.51
N ASN A 308 3.61 18.48 23.75
CA ASN A 308 4.72 18.60 24.69
C ASN A 308 4.23 18.80 26.14
N THR A 309 2.93 19.06 26.34
CA THR A 309 2.37 19.31 27.68
C THR A 309 1.90 18.03 28.39
N GLY A 310 1.61 16.97 27.63
CA GLY A 310 1.05 15.71 28.12
C GLY A 310 -0.43 15.77 28.50
N ASN A 311 -1.16 16.80 28.06
CA ASN A 311 -2.56 17.06 28.40
C ASN A 311 -3.53 16.90 27.22
N TYR A 312 -3.04 16.87 25.98
CA TYR A 312 -3.90 16.63 24.83
C TYR A 312 -4.52 15.23 24.95
N PRO A 313 -5.84 15.05 24.77
CA PRO A 313 -6.47 13.76 25.03
C PRO A 313 -6.21 12.76 23.90
N ASN A 314 -6.22 11.47 24.23
CA ASN A 314 -6.11 10.36 23.27
C ASN A 314 -7.48 9.92 22.68
N TYR A 315 -8.58 10.48 23.19
CA TYR A 315 -9.92 10.41 22.60
C TYR A 315 -10.51 11.81 22.52
N TYR A 316 -11.29 12.07 21.48
CA TYR A 316 -11.99 13.34 21.43
C TYR A 316 -13.11 13.37 22.49
N PRO A 317 -13.28 14.47 23.26
CA PRO A 317 -14.29 14.51 24.31
C PRO A 317 -15.70 14.25 23.78
N ALA A 318 -16.46 13.42 24.51
CA ALA A 318 -17.88 13.16 24.19
C ALA A 318 -18.77 14.40 24.40
N ALA A 319 -18.39 15.27 25.33
CA ALA A 319 -19.04 16.57 25.50
C ALA A 319 -18.86 17.43 24.24
N PRO A 320 -19.82 18.32 23.90
CA PRO A 320 -19.77 19.19 22.73
C PRO A 320 -18.76 20.34 22.88
N THR A 321 -17.51 20.01 23.19
CA THR A 321 -16.38 20.93 23.32
C THR A 321 -15.52 20.91 22.07
N ILE A 322 -14.84 22.02 21.80
CA ILE A 322 -13.83 22.12 20.75
C ILE A 322 -12.47 22.17 21.44
N LEU A 323 -11.59 21.22 21.12
CA LEU A 323 -10.22 21.23 21.64
C LEU A 323 -9.45 22.42 21.04
N GLY A 324 -8.61 23.06 21.86
CA GLY A 324 -7.65 24.05 21.37
C GLY A 324 -6.54 23.39 20.53
N PRO A 325 -5.70 24.18 19.85
CA PRO A 325 -4.55 23.64 19.16
C PRO A 325 -3.55 23.00 20.15
N VAL A 326 -2.92 21.91 19.73
CA VAL A 326 -1.79 21.29 20.44
C VAL A 326 -0.62 22.27 20.57
N GLU A 327 0.07 22.18 21.70
CA GLU A 327 1.34 22.87 21.95
C GLU A 327 2.49 21.90 21.67
N THR A 328 3.33 22.24 20.69
CA THR A 328 4.42 21.37 20.24
C THR A 328 5.62 22.21 19.80
N ASP A 329 6.82 21.71 20.07
CA ASP A 329 8.08 22.31 19.60
C ASP A 329 8.45 21.83 18.18
N ASP A 330 7.76 20.83 17.62
CA ASP A 330 8.04 20.34 16.28
C ASP A 330 7.50 21.30 15.21
N LYS A 331 8.40 22.03 14.57
CA LYS A 331 8.04 22.94 13.47
C LYS A 331 7.35 22.24 12.30
N ARG A 332 7.65 20.97 12.06
CA ARG A 332 6.99 20.19 11.00
C ARG A 332 5.51 20.06 11.25
N PHE A 333 5.08 19.94 12.51
CA PHE A 333 3.66 19.81 12.82
C PHE A 333 2.89 21.04 12.31
N HIS A 334 3.44 22.24 12.51
CA HIS A 334 2.87 23.49 12.00
C HIS A 334 2.99 23.65 10.48
N GLU A 335 3.95 23.01 9.83
CA GLU A 335 4.11 23.02 8.37
C GLU A 335 3.23 21.97 7.68
N TYR A 336 2.99 20.83 8.33
CA TYR A 336 2.35 19.67 7.71
C TYR A 336 0.86 19.60 8.00
N PHE A 337 0.44 20.11 9.15
CA PHE A 337 -0.93 20.08 9.62
C PHE A 337 -1.47 21.49 9.88
N GLU A 338 -2.79 21.65 9.73
CA GLU A 338 -3.49 22.90 9.99
C GLU A 338 -4.62 22.65 10.98
N TYR A 339 -4.63 23.43 12.05
CA TYR A 339 -5.73 23.44 13.01
C TYR A 339 -7.00 24.04 12.38
N THR A 340 -8.15 23.44 12.66
CA THR A 340 -9.46 23.91 12.21
C THR A 340 -10.54 23.54 13.21
N THR A 341 -11.53 24.42 13.36
CA THR A 341 -12.77 24.14 14.10
C THR A 341 -13.89 23.63 13.18
N ASN A 342 -13.64 23.51 11.88
CA ASN A 342 -14.59 22.99 10.91
C ASN A 342 -14.44 21.47 10.80
N PHE A 343 -15.33 20.74 11.47
CA PHE A 343 -15.37 19.26 11.43
C PHE A 343 -15.86 18.70 10.09
N GLY A 344 -16.22 19.54 9.13
CA GLY A 344 -16.58 19.13 7.77
C GLY A 344 -17.73 18.14 7.74
N ILE A 345 -17.42 16.89 7.39
CA ILE A 345 -18.40 15.81 7.19
C ILE A 345 -18.54 14.88 8.40
N LEU A 346 -17.87 15.16 9.51
CA LEU A 346 -17.97 14.34 10.70
C LEU A 346 -19.37 14.47 11.31
N LEU A 347 -19.95 13.34 11.71
CA LEU A 347 -21.31 13.23 12.22
C LEU A 347 -21.26 12.81 13.68
N GLU A 348 -21.78 13.66 14.57
CA GLU A 348 -21.78 13.39 16.02
C GLU A 348 -22.55 12.09 16.36
N ALA A 349 -23.62 11.80 15.62
CA ALA A 349 -24.40 10.56 15.76
C ALA A 349 -23.62 9.27 15.45
N ARG A 350 -22.40 9.37 14.92
CA ARG A 350 -21.50 8.25 14.60
C ARG A 350 -20.29 8.17 15.53
N GLY A 351 -20.32 8.90 16.63
CA GLY A 351 -19.31 8.88 17.68
C GLY A 351 -18.44 10.12 17.63
N ARG A 352 -18.54 10.95 18.69
CA ARG A 352 -17.68 12.14 18.83
C ARG A 352 -16.23 11.78 19.10
N GLY A 353 -15.94 10.59 19.67
CA GLY A 353 -14.57 10.11 19.92
C GLY A 353 -13.67 10.09 18.68
N LEU A 354 -14.27 9.95 17.49
CA LEU A 354 -13.60 9.99 16.19
C LEU A 354 -13.32 11.41 15.66
N PHE A 355 -13.62 12.47 16.41
CA PHE A 355 -13.41 13.83 15.94
C PHE A 355 -11.93 14.23 16.06
N SER A 356 -11.54 15.20 15.23
CA SER A 356 -10.23 15.83 15.29
C SER A 356 -10.29 17.25 14.72
N ASN A 357 -9.39 18.11 15.20
CA ASN A 357 -9.28 19.50 14.79
C ASN A 357 -8.17 19.74 13.76
N TYR A 358 -7.66 18.68 13.11
CA TYR A 358 -6.51 18.81 12.21
C TYR A 358 -6.78 18.26 10.81
N LYS A 359 -6.31 19.02 9.81
CA LYS A 359 -6.24 18.61 8.40
C LYS A 359 -4.80 18.65 7.92
N ARG A 360 -4.51 17.88 6.86
CA ARG A 360 -3.20 17.88 6.19
C ARG A 360 -3.07 19.08 5.27
N LYS A 361 -1.87 19.65 5.21
CA LYS A 361 -1.52 20.71 4.24
C LYS A 361 -0.18 20.52 3.54
N ARG A 362 0.72 19.65 4.03
CA ARG A 362 2.08 19.46 3.48
C ARG A 362 2.11 19.32 1.95
N TRP A 363 1.16 18.57 1.40
CA TRP A 363 1.04 18.27 -0.03
C TRP A 363 -0.21 18.87 -0.67
N ALA A 364 -0.95 19.71 0.06
CA ALA A 364 -2.14 20.35 -0.47
C ALA A 364 -1.75 21.43 -1.50
N ASN A 365 -2.64 21.70 -2.44
CA ASN A 365 -2.50 22.78 -3.41
C ASN A 365 -3.82 23.54 -3.58
N ASN A 366 -3.78 24.65 -4.31
CA ASN A 366 -4.95 25.51 -4.52
C ASN A 366 -6.05 24.87 -5.37
N SER A 367 -5.75 23.82 -6.14
CA SER A 367 -6.72 23.08 -6.95
C SER A 367 -7.52 22.06 -6.13
N ASN A 368 -7.15 21.80 -4.87
CA ASN A 368 -7.79 20.81 -4.01
C ASN A 368 -7.86 19.42 -4.68
N ASN A 369 -6.83 19.08 -5.46
CA ASN A 369 -6.68 17.85 -6.24
C ASN A 369 -5.21 17.71 -6.68
N LEU A 370 -4.63 16.52 -6.61
CA LEU A 370 -3.29 16.22 -7.14
C LEU A 370 -3.29 15.69 -8.57
N ASN A 371 -4.43 15.24 -9.09
CA ASN A 371 -4.60 14.89 -10.49
C ASN A 371 -4.81 16.15 -11.37
N VAL A 372 -3.88 17.10 -11.25
CA VAL A 372 -3.81 18.32 -12.07
C VAL A 372 -2.36 18.57 -12.48
N PRO A 373 -2.09 18.98 -13.73
CA PRO A 373 -0.72 19.19 -14.19
C PRO A 373 0.09 20.12 -13.26
N GLY A 374 1.31 19.71 -12.93
CA GLY A 374 2.23 20.45 -12.05
C GLY A 374 2.04 20.23 -10.55
N ALA A 375 1.03 19.48 -10.11
CA ALA A 375 0.94 19.06 -8.72
C ALA A 375 2.08 18.09 -8.36
N ILE A 376 2.67 18.27 -7.17
CA ILE A 376 3.80 17.46 -6.68
C ILE A 376 3.26 16.28 -5.87
N ASN A 377 3.67 15.06 -6.24
CA ASN A 377 3.24 13.83 -5.59
C ASN A 377 4.44 13.12 -4.94
N PRO A 378 4.44 12.91 -3.61
CA PRO A 378 5.46 12.06 -3.00
C PRO A 378 5.22 10.59 -3.38
N TYR A 379 6.21 9.92 -3.98
CA TYR A 379 6.17 8.47 -4.18
C TYR A 379 6.98 7.75 -3.09
N PHE A 380 8.17 8.27 -2.78
CA PHE A 380 9.03 7.73 -1.73
C PHE A 380 9.86 8.84 -1.09
N LEU A 381 9.82 8.96 0.24
CA LEU A 381 10.65 9.91 0.99
C LEU A 381 11.94 9.24 1.46
N THR A 382 13.05 9.96 1.37
CA THR A 382 14.34 9.49 1.88
C THR A 382 14.35 9.29 3.38
N GLU A 383 13.55 10.07 4.10
CA GLU A 383 13.43 9.94 5.55
C GLU A 383 12.84 8.58 5.93
N GLU A 384 11.99 7.96 5.10
CA GLU A 384 11.54 6.59 5.34
C GLU A 384 12.71 5.61 5.40
N LEU A 385 13.69 5.74 4.51
CA LEU A 385 14.89 4.90 4.51
C LEU A 385 15.74 5.15 5.76
N ARG A 386 15.86 6.41 6.20
CA ARG A 386 16.53 6.73 7.47
C ARG A 386 15.83 6.05 8.66
N LEU A 387 14.50 6.13 8.72
CA LEU A 387 13.73 5.46 9.77
C LEU A 387 13.86 3.94 9.70
N LEU A 388 13.90 3.35 8.51
CA LEU A 388 14.15 1.92 8.34
C LEU A 388 15.57 1.51 8.77
N ARG A 389 16.59 2.34 8.51
CA ARG A 389 17.94 2.11 9.05
C ARG A 389 17.97 2.22 10.58
N ALA A 390 17.32 3.23 11.14
CA ALA A 390 17.22 3.43 12.59
C ALA A 390 16.49 2.26 13.27
N GLU A 391 15.36 1.83 12.71
CA GLU A 391 14.56 0.70 13.21
C GLU A 391 15.33 -0.62 13.08
N SER A 392 16.02 -0.85 11.96
CA SER A 392 16.85 -2.05 11.79
C SER A 392 17.97 -2.11 12.84
N LYS A 393 18.66 -0.99 13.07
CA LYS A 393 19.67 -0.88 14.14
C LYS A 393 19.07 -1.09 15.52
N PHE A 394 17.88 -0.54 15.77
CA PHE A 394 17.12 -0.79 17.00
C PHE A 394 16.82 -2.28 17.21
N CYS A 395 16.34 -2.98 16.17
CA CYS A 395 16.06 -4.41 16.22
C CYS A 395 17.34 -5.26 16.41
N LEU A 396 18.47 -4.80 15.87
CA LEU A 396 19.81 -5.36 16.07
C LEU A 396 20.44 -4.98 17.43
N LYS A 397 19.70 -4.27 18.30
CA LYS A 397 20.15 -3.78 19.61
C LYS A 397 21.33 -2.78 19.53
N ASP A 398 21.58 -2.22 18.36
CA ASP A 398 22.48 -1.09 18.16
C ASP A 398 21.73 0.23 18.43
N TYR A 399 21.46 0.49 19.72
CA TYR A 399 20.75 1.70 20.13
C TYR A 399 21.56 2.98 19.87
N THR A 400 22.89 2.91 19.93
CA THR A 400 23.75 4.04 19.60
C THR A 400 23.66 4.40 18.11
N GLY A 401 23.73 3.41 17.22
CA GLY A 401 23.57 3.62 15.78
C GLY A 401 22.14 4.06 15.41
N ALA A 402 21.11 3.52 16.07
CA ALA A 402 19.74 3.96 15.88
C ALA A 402 19.54 5.44 16.28
N ALA A 403 20.07 5.83 17.44
CA ALA A 403 20.06 7.22 17.87
C ALA A 403 20.85 8.12 16.92
N ALA A 404 21.98 7.65 16.39
CA ALA A 404 22.78 8.41 15.42
C ALA A 404 22.03 8.71 14.12
N GLU A 405 21.22 7.76 13.61
CA GLU A 405 20.36 8.02 12.45
C GLU A 405 19.32 9.11 12.74
N LEU A 406 18.62 9.01 13.88
CA LEU A 406 17.58 9.96 14.27
C LEU A 406 18.14 11.36 14.63
N ASN A 407 19.35 11.41 15.17
CA ASN A 407 19.99 12.66 15.60
C ASN A 407 20.88 13.28 14.53
N ALA A 408 20.98 12.65 13.35
CA ALA A 408 21.77 13.19 12.25
C ALA A 408 21.28 14.61 11.90
N PRO A 409 22.17 15.58 11.65
CA PRO A 409 21.77 16.97 11.39
C PRO A 409 20.80 17.14 10.21
N ASP A 410 20.82 16.21 9.27
CA ASP A 410 19.99 16.16 8.06
C ASP A 410 18.72 15.30 8.22
N ALA A 411 18.51 14.62 9.36
CA ALA A 411 17.25 13.95 9.67
C ALA A 411 16.11 14.98 9.76
N SER A 412 14.92 14.67 9.23
CA SER A 412 13.82 15.63 9.17
C SER A 412 13.46 16.19 10.55
N ARG A 413 13.52 15.38 11.60
CA ARG A 413 13.31 15.84 12.99
C ARG A 413 14.30 16.88 13.46
N LYS A 414 15.54 16.84 12.97
CA LYS A 414 16.61 17.80 13.29
C LYS A 414 16.54 19.00 12.35
N ALA A 415 16.57 18.74 11.04
CA ALA A 415 16.68 19.77 10.01
C ALA A 415 15.42 20.64 9.89
N LYS A 416 14.23 20.02 9.98
CA LYS A 416 12.94 20.69 9.81
C LYS A 416 12.24 20.89 11.16
N GLY A 417 12.20 19.84 11.98
CA GLY A 417 11.47 19.85 13.26
C GLY A 417 12.18 20.60 14.39
N LEU A 418 13.50 20.79 14.29
CA LEU A 418 14.35 21.38 15.34
C LEU A 418 14.25 20.68 16.70
N LEU A 419 13.96 19.38 16.70
CA LEU A 419 13.77 18.61 17.92
C LEU A 419 15.11 18.28 18.61
N PRO A 420 15.09 18.07 19.94
CA PRO A 420 16.27 17.62 20.67
C PRO A 420 16.71 16.22 20.26
N ASP A 421 17.93 15.87 20.67
CA ASP A 421 18.50 14.55 20.43
C ASP A 421 17.73 13.46 21.19
N VAL A 422 17.52 12.33 20.53
CA VAL A 422 16.98 11.10 21.12
C VAL A 422 18.08 10.39 21.88
N ALA A 423 17.82 10.03 23.14
CA ALA A 423 18.72 9.20 23.91
C ALA A 423 18.83 7.79 23.31
N ALA A 424 20.03 7.19 23.35
CA ALA A 424 20.30 5.83 22.88
C ALA A 424 19.78 4.75 23.86
N THR A 425 18.48 4.78 24.16
CA THR A 425 17.79 3.82 25.03
C THR A 425 16.58 3.24 24.32
N GLU A 426 16.18 2.03 24.68
CA GLU A 426 15.07 1.35 24.01
C GLU A 426 13.77 2.19 24.03
N ASP A 427 13.41 2.74 25.18
CA ASP A 427 12.17 3.51 25.36
C ASP A 427 12.18 4.82 24.55
N ALA A 428 13.27 5.58 24.61
CA ALA A 428 13.38 6.85 23.88
C ALA A 428 13.34 6.63 22.36
N LEU A 429 14.04 5.59 21.87
CA LEU A 429 14.05 5.24 20.44
C LEU A 429 12.68 4.75 19.96
N ARG A 430 12.00 3.91 20.75
CA ARG A 430 10.65 3.42 20.41
C ARG A 430 9.66 4.57 20.28
N LYS A 431 9.67 5.50 21.24
CA LYS A 431 8.82 6.71 21.22
C LYS A 431 9.15 7.60 20.03
N ALA A 432 10.44 7.85 19.79
CA ALA A 432 10.89 8.65 18.66
C ALA A 432 10.46 8.03 17.32
N LEU A 433 10.71 6.75 17.10
CA LEU A 433 10.29 6.05 15.87
C LEU A 433 8.77 6.14 15.66
N HIS A 434 7.97 5.91 16.69
CA HIS A 434 6.51 6.03 16.57
C HIS A 434 6.09 7.44 16.14
N TYR A 435 6.68 8.47 16.75
CA TYR A 435 6.41 9.86 16.39
C TYR A 435 6.86 10.20 14.96
N GLU A 436 8.06 9.78 14.56
CA GLU A 436 8.59 10.08 13.23
C GLU A 436 7.77 9.40 12.11
N TYR A 437 7.35 8.15 12.29
CA TYR A 437 6.43 7.50 11.35
C TYR A 437 5.05 8.18 11.32
N ALA A 438 4.58 8.73 12.45
CA ALA A 438 3.29 9.41 12.53
C ALA A 438 3.30 10.80 11.88
N VAL A 439 4.41 11.54 11.95
CA VAL A 439 4.49 12.93 11.46
C VAL A 439 5.15 13.04 10.09
N GLU A 440 6.32 12.44 9.89
CA GLU A 440 7.07 12.65 8.65
C GLU A 440 6.52 11.82 7.50
N ILE A 441 6.13 10.57 7.78
CA ILE A 441 5.71 9.59 6.77
C ILE A 441 4.23 9.74 6.43
N ASP A 442 3.48 10.55 7.19
CA ASP A 442 2.04 10.73 7.02
C ASP A 442 1.65 11.05 5.55
N GLY A 443 0.78 10.20 5.00
CA GLY A 443 0.34 10.22 3.60
C GLY A 443 1.40 9.83 2.56
N ALA A 444 2.69 10.11 2.82
CA ALA A 444 3.78 9.95 1.86
C ALA A 444 4.48 8.57 1.89
N GLY A 445 4.21 7.72 2.90
CA GLY A 445 4.73 6.36 2.99
C GLY A 445 4.05 5.32 2.07
N GLY A 446 3.27 5.75 1.07
CA GLY A 446 2.43 4.85 0.28
C GLY A 446 1.31 4.20 1.10
N ALA A 447 0.73 3.11 0.56
CA ALA A 447 -0.54 2.57 1.03
C ALA A 447 -0.60 2.16 2.52
N PHE A 448 0.49 1.66 3.12
CA PHE A 448 0.40 0.95 4.41
C PHE A 448 1.53 1.25 5.41
N VAL A 449 2.49 2.13 5.12
CA VAL A 449 3.73 2.17 5.93
C VAL A 449 3.50 2.48 7.41
N PRO A 450 2.76 3.55 7.81
CA PRO A 450 2.44 3.78 9.22
C PRO A 450 1.67 2.60 9.86
N PHE A 451 0.75 1.96 9.12
CA PHE A 451 0.02 0.78 9.59
C PHE A 451 0.95 -0.38 9.91
N THR A 452 1.86 -0.73 8.99
CA THR A 452 2.79 -1.85 9.19
C THR A 452 3.81 -1.56 10.29
N PHE A 453 4.19 -0.29 10.51
CA PHE A 453 5.02 0.11 11.65
C PHE A 453 4.29 -0.14 12.97
N MET A 454 3.04 0.28 13.06
CA MET A 454 2.24 0.05 14.26
C MET A 454 1.98 -1.44 14.50
N ARG A 455 1.68 -2.19 13.43
CA ARG A 455 1.47 -3.64 13.43
C ARG A 455 2.64 -4.38 14.06
N ARG A 456 3.86 -4.18 13.53
CA ARG A 456 5.08 -4.87 14.02
C ARG A 456 5.60 -4.39 15.38
N ASN A 457 4.93 -3.41 15.99
CA ASN A 457 5.30 -2.86 17.30
C ASN A 457 4.19 -3.01 18.36
N ASP A 458 3.10 -3.74 18.06
CA ASP A 458 1.91 -3.86 18.91
C ASP A 458 1.32 -2.49 19.29
N LEU A 459 1.23 -1.57 18.32
CA LEU A 459 0.68 -0.23 18.55
C LEU A 459 -0.73 -0.06 18.00
N LEU A 460 -1.27 -0.98 17.20
CA LEU A 460 -2.64 -0.90 16.69
C LEU A 460 -3.66 -1.04 17.84
N ILE A 461 -4.76 -0.29 17.81
CA ILE A 461 -5.87 -0.46 18.77
C ILE A 461 -6.41 -1.89 18.73
N GLY A 462 -6.86 -2.41 19.89
CA GLY A 462 -7.47 -3.73 20.00
C GLY A 462 -8.61 -3.96 19.00
N GLY A 463 -8.60 -5.12 18.36
CA GLY A 463 -9.58 -5.48 17.33
C GLY A 463 -9.25 -4.97 15.92
N THR A 464 -8.16 -4.23 15.72
CA THR A 464 -7.71 -3.84 14.37
C THR A 464 -7.22 -5.08 13.61
N PRO A 465 -7.68 -5.35 12.37
CA PRO A 465 -7.10 -6.40 11.53
C PRO A 465 -5.64 -6.10 11.22
N THR A 466 -4.77 -7.09 11.35
CA THR A 466 -3.34 -6.97 11.03
C THR A 466 -3.07 -7.31 9.56
N GLU A 467 -4.03 -7.91 8.86
CA GLU A 467 -3.97 -8.28 7.45
C GLU A 467 -5.37 -8.36 6.84
N TYR A 468 -5.43 -8.45 5.52
CA TYR A 468 -6.68 -8.62 4.78
C TYR A 468 -6.93 -10.08 4.42
N PRO A 469 -8.20 -10.53 4.46
CA PRO A 469 -8.55 -11.83 3.92
C PRO A 469 -8.49 -11.81 2.40
N ILE A 470 -8.39 -12.98 1.78
CA ILE A 470 -8.64 -13.13 0.34
C ILE A 470 -10.05 -12.58 0.01
N PRO A 471 -10.19 -11.70 -1.02
CA PRO A 471 -11.49 -11.13 -1.35
C PRO A 471 -12.54 -12.20 -1.71
N GLN A 472 -13.79 -12.05 -1.25
CA GLN A 472 -14.87 -13.02 -1.47
C GLN A 472 -14.94 -13.58 -2.89
N LYS A 473 -14.89 -12.71 -3.91
CA LYS A 473 -14.99 -13.15 -5.31
C LYS A 473 -13.90 -14.14 -5.71
N GLN A 474 -12.72 -14.05 -5.09
CA GLN A 474 -11.60 -14.97 -5.34
C GLN A 474 -11.80 -16.30 -4.60
N LEU A 475 -12.38 -16.27 -3.39
CA LEU A 475 -12.77 -17.47 -2.65
C LEU A 475 -13.86 -18.26 -3.37
N GLU A 476 -14.82 -17.56 -3.99
CA GLU A 476 -15.90 -18.18 -4.78
C GLU A 476 -15.36 -18.94 -6.00
N LEU A 477 -14.31 -18.43 -6.67
CA LEU A 477 -13.68 -19.09 -7.81
C LEU A 477 -13.12 -20.48 -7.45
N ILE A 478 -12.61 -20.62 -6.22
CA ILE A 478 -12.04 -21.88 -5.73
C ILE A 478 -12.99 -22.65 -4.78
N ARG A 479 -14.21 -22.15 -4.57
CA ARG A 479 -15.21 -22.70 -3.63
C ARG A 479 -14.70 -22.82 -2.19
N ALA A 480 -13.89 -21.86 -1.74
CA ALA A 480 -13.46 -21.75 -0.35
C ALA A 480 -14.48 -20.98 0.49
N ASP A 481 -14.51 -21.27 1.80
CA ASP A 481 -15.38 -20.58 2.75
C ASP A 481 -15.01 -19.10 2.89
N LEU A 482 -16.03 -18.26 3.07
CA LEU A 482 -15.83 -16.85 3.34
C LEU A 482 -15.27 -16.64 4.76
N TYR A 483 -14.23 -15.81 4.88
CA TYR A 483 -13.64 -15.43 6.16
C TYR A 483 -13.23 -13.95 6.19
N SER A 484 -12.91 -13.46 7.39
CA SER A 484 -12.47 -12.08 7.62
C SER A 484 -11.72 -11.95 8.96
N PHE A 485 -11.15 -10.77 9.18
CA PHE A 485 -10.38 -10.41 10.37
C PHE A 485 -10.85 -9.08 10.98
N GLY A 486 -10.33 -8.74 12.15
CA GLY A 486 -10.71 -7.56 12.92
C GLY A 486 -11.84 -7.84 13.92
N GLY A 487 -12.29 -6.77 14.59
CA GLY A 487 -13.31 -6.83 15.63
C GLY A 487 -12.73 -7.02 17.03
N ILE A 488 -13.12 -6.18 17.99
CA ILE A 488 -12.65 -6.30 19.38
C ILE A 488 -12.99 -7.66 20.01
N GLU A 489 -14.14 -8.24 19.64
CA GLU A 489 -14.57 -9.57 20.09
C GLU A 489 -13.62 -10.70 19.61
N HIS A 490 -12.75 -10.41 18.65
CA HIS A 490 -11.77 -11.33 18.07
C HIS A 490 -10.33 -10.89 18.33
N ALA A 491 -10.09 -9.98 19.28
CA ALA A 491 -8.75 -9.57 19.66
C ALA A 491 -7.88 -10.78 20.02
N GLY A 492 -6.71 -10.91 19.37
CA GLY A 492 -5.84 -12.07 19.53
C GLY A 492 -6.13 -13.25 18.59
N GLU A 493 -7.14 -13.17 17.72
CA GLU A 493 -7.38 -14.14 16.66
C GLU A 493 -6.12 -14.32 15.79
N THR A 494 -5.77 -15.57 15.52
CA THR A 494 -4.64 -15.95 14.69
C THR A 494 -5.11 -16.34 13.29
N GLY A 495 -4.32 -16.00 12.29
CA GLY A 495 -4.51 -16.49 10.93
C GLY A 495 -4.08 -17.94 10.77
N ILE A 496 -4.18 -18.46 9.56
CA ILE A 496 -4.01 -19.89 9.29
C ILE A 496 -2.56 -20.37 9.37
N TYR A 497 -1.56 -19.46 9.35
CA TYR A 497 -0.15 -19.80 9.57
C TYR A 497 0.35 -19.46 10.99
N GLY A 498 -0.58 -19.16 11.91
CA GLY A 498 -0.30 -18.87 13.33
C GLY A 498 0.13 -17.43 13.63
N GLU A 499 0.15 -16.56 12.62
CA GLU A 499 0.31 -15.12 12.74
C GLU A 499 -0.85 -14.48 13.50
N LEU A 500 -0.60 -13.35 14.17
CA LEU A 500 -1.68 -12.53 14.71
C LEU A 500 -2.46 -11.94 13.54
N ALA A 501 -3.76 -12.21 13.43
CA ALA A 501 -4.65 -11.68 12.38
C ALA A 501 -5.52 -10.51 12.88
N THR A 502 -5.77 -10.45 14.19
CA THR A 502 -6.52 -9.36 14.83
C THR A 502 -5.77 -8.85 16.07
N ALA A 503 -5.44 -7.56 16.08
CA ALA A 503 -4.65 -6.91 17.13
C ALA A 503 -5.22 -7.16 18.53
N ARG A 504 -4.33 -7.42 19.48
CA ARG A 504 -4.65 -7.52 20.91
C ARG A 504 -4.95 -6.13 21.46
N ASP A 505 -5.65 -6.04 22.58
CA ASP A 505 -5.99 -4.76 23.21
C ASP A 505 -4.82 -4.23 24.08
N ASN A 506 -3.68 -4.02 23.43
CA ASN A 506 -2.43 -3.53 24.02
C ASN A 506 -1.74 -2.46 23.19
N GLY A 507 -2.51 -1.82 22.29
CA GLY A 507 -2.04 -0.79 21.36
C GLY A 507 -1.60 0.51 22.01
N TRP A 508 -1.47 1.56 21.18
CA TRP A 508 -1.09 2.90 21.65
C TRP A 508 -2.12 3.52 22.61
N LYS A 509 -3.38 3.11 22.50
CA LYS A 509 -4.47 3.34 23.46
C LYS A 509 -5.38 2.09 23.53
N PRO A 510 -6.19 1.93 24.60
CA PRO A 510 -7.22 0.89 24.67
C PRO A 510 -8.28 1.02 23.57
N SER A 511 -9.02 -0.04 23.27
CA SER A 511 -10.31 0.09 22.57
C SER A 511 -11.32 0.85 23.45
N GLU A 512 -12.18 1.69 22.86
CA GLU A 512 -13.42 2.16 23.52
C GLU A 512 -14.37 0.98 23.75
#